data_AF-A0A926HFV7-F1
#
_entry.id   AF-A0A926HFV7-F1
#
_cell.length_a   1.000
_cell.length_b   1.000
_cell.length_c   1.000
_cell.angle_alpha   90.00
_cell.angle_beta   90.00
_cell.angle_gamma   90.00
#
_symmetry.space_group_name_H-M   'P 1'
#
loop_
_entity.id
_entity.type
_entity.pdbx_description
1 polymer ?
#
loop_
_entity_poly.entity_id
_entity_poly.type
_entity_poly.pdbx_seq_one_letter_code
_entity_poly.pdbx_strand_id
1 'polypeptide(L)'
;MNRPFILGCVLVWILTCPAVAQFGRRHQPRSGTQPPHLMMERLNRMNPEERERLLKGLPPARRTALEDRLRRYEEMPPAAKERLRRDYDDFQSLTPEKQDEARKLFHRLSQVPEERRRDLRREIIRLRNMRPERRDARMGSDRFRSEFNDDERQVLQGLVDVLPNSAPPPGTGPVSRPAQSPLTH
;
A
#
# COMPACT_ATOMS: atom_id res chain seq x y z
N MET A 1 76.93 -3.36 11.64
CA MET A 1 75.65 -2.62 11.74
C MET A 1 74.54 -3.45 11.14
N ASN A 2 73.38 -3.47 11.80
CA ASN A 2 72.12 -4.17 11.51
C ASN A 2 72.15 -5.71 11.56
N ARG A 3 71.87 -6.18 12.77
CA ARG A 3 71.62 -7.56 13.23
C ARG A 3 70.06 -7.76 13.31
N PRO A 4 69.53 -8.94 13.66
CA PRO A 4 69.72 -10.25 13.04
C PRO A 4 68.45 -11.15 13.15
N PHE A 5 68.64 -12.47 12.98
CA PHE A 5 67.86 -13.57 13.59
C PHE A 5 66.42 -13.82 13.08
N ILE A 6 65.86 -15.03 13.07
CA ILE A 6 66.25 -16.44 13.19
C ILE A 6 64.91 -17.21 12.98
N LEU A 7 64.97 -18.52 12.67
CA LEU A 7 63.87 -19.51 12.72
C LEU A 7 62.79 -19.31 11.63
N GLY A 8 62.55 -20.21 10.67
CA GLY A 8 62.62 -21.66 10.77
C GLY A 8 61.56 -22.17 11.74
N CYS A 9 60.31 -22.38 11.28
CA CYS A 9 59.44 -23.49 11.70
C CYS A 9 58.01 -23.38 11.15
N VAL A 10 57.62 -24.48 10.47
CA VAL A 10 56.29 -25.13 10.47
C VAL A 10 55.14 -24.41 9.77
N LEU A 11 54.93 -24.79 8.51
CA LEU A 11 53.69 -24.59 7.75
C LEU A 11 52.97 -25.94 7.65
N VAL A 12 52.19 -26.27 8.68
CA VAL A 12 51.15 -27.32 8.61
C VAL A 12 50.03 -26.89 9.53
N TRP A 13 48.87 -26.46 9.00
CA TRP A 13 47.56 -26.62 9.62
C TRP A 13 46.53 -26.49 8.48
N ILE A 14 46.11 -27.63 7.93
CA ILE A 14 44.83 -28.30 8.21
C ILE A 14 43.66 -27.55 7.56
N LEU A 15 43.11 -28.20 6.52
CA LEU A 15 41.77 -27.97 5.99
C LEU A 15 40.76 -27.97 7.14
N THR A 16 40.20 -26.80 7.43
CA THR A 16 38.93 -26.70 8.15
C THR A 16 38.07 -25.68 7.43
N CYS A 17 37.16 -26.20 6.61
CA CYS A 17 35.98 -25.49 6.16
C CYS A 17 34.99 -25.35 7.33
N PRO A 18 34.69 -24.14 7.83
CA PRO A 18 33.34 -23.86 8.23
C PRO A 18 32.61 -23.39 6.97
N ALA A 19 31.79 -24.28 6.40
CA ALA A 19 30.70 -23.86 5.55
C ALA A 19 29.79 -22.98 6.41
N VAL A 20 30.03 -21.67 6.35
CA VAL A 20 29.13 -20.66 6.87
C VAL A 20 27.91 -20.71 5.95
N ALA A 21 26.98 -21.63 6.25
CA ALA A 21 25.61 -21.61 5.78
C ALA A 21 24.91 -20.40 6.40
N GLN A 22 25.30 -19.21 5.98
CA GLN A 22 24.48 -18.02 6.10
C GLN A 22 23.35 -18.12 5.06
N PHE A 23 22.23 -17.48 5.39
CA PHE A 23 21.03 -17.30 4.58
C PHE A 23 19.93 -18.35 4.71
N GLY A 24 19.75 -18.85 5.93
CA GLY A 24 18.42 -18.92 6.53
C GLY A 24 18.07 -17.61 7.25
N ARG A 25 18.12 -16.44 6.59
CA ARG A 25 17.39 -15.29 7.14
C ARG A 25 15.94 -15.68 7.10
N ARG A 26 15.39 -16.13 8.24
CA ARG A 26 13.96 -16.01 8.49
C ARG A 26 13.61 -14.59 8.04
N HIS A 27 12.82 -14.48 6.98
CA HIS A 27 12.07 -13.27 6.72
C HIS A 27 11.19 -13.09 7.95
N GLN A 28 11.73 -12.44 8.97
CA GLN A 28 10.94 -11.89 10.03
C GLN A 28 10.05 -10.88 9.30
N PRO A 29 8.72 -11.09 9.26
CA PRO A 29 7.85 -10.06 8.73
C PRO A 29 8.15 -8.84 9.58
N ARG A 30 8.80 -7.83 8.99
CA ARG A 30 8.92 -6.53 9.61
C ARG A 30 7.49 -6.15 9.94
N SER A 31 7.19 -6.08 11.23
CA SER A 31 5.89 -5.71 11.75
C SER A 31 5.44 -4.48 10.99
N GLY A 32 4.45 -4.69 10.13
CA GLY A 32 3.95 -3.66 9.25
C GLY A 32 3.57 -2.48 10.11
N THR A 33 4.02 -1.28 9.72
CA THR A 33 3.34 -0.06 10.12
C THR A 33 1.86 -0.30 9.88
N GLN A 34 1.08 -0.50 10.95
CA GLN A 34 -0.35 -0.70 10.83
C GLN A 34 -0.89 0.46 9.99
N PRO A 35 -1.60 0.19 8.89
CA PRO A 35 -2.08 1.26 8.06
C PRO A 35 -2.96 2.19 8.90
N PRO A 36 -2.94 3.50 8.64
CA PRO A 36 -3.44 4.49 9.59
C PRO A 36 -4.86 4.21 10.08
N HIS A 37 -5.73 3.66 9.24
CA HIS A 37 -7.13 3.43 9.57
C HIS A 37 -7.37 2.34 10.62
N LEU A 38 -6.57 1.27 10.66
CA LEU A 38 -6.69 0.28 11.75
C LEU A 38 -6.29 0.87 13.10
N MET A 39 -5.26 1.73 13.08
CA MET A 39 -4.90 2.50 14.25
C MET A 39 -6.03 3.46 14.63
N MET A 40 -6.70 4.11 13.65
CA MET A 40 -7.86 4.98 13.94
C MET A 40 -9.03 4.19 14.52
N GLU A 41 -9.35 3.02 13.98
CA GLU A 41 -10.43 2.17 14.47
C GLU A 41 -10.18 1.72 15.92
N ARG A 42 -8.92 1.34 16.22
CA ARG A 42 -8.48 1.02 17.58
C ARG A 42 -8.61 2.23 18.51
N LEU A 43 -8.07 3.39 18.11
CA LEU A 43 -8.15 4.62 18.90
C LEU A 43 -9.59 5.05 19.15
N ASN A 44 -10.46 4.91 18.15
CA ASN A 44 -11.88 5.24 18.24
C ASN A 44 -12.63 4.35 19.26
N ARG A 45 -12.22 3.08 19.40
CA ARG A 45 -12.81 2.14 20.37
C ARG A 45 -12.23 2.24 21.78
N MET A 46 -11.06 2.85 21.95
CA MET A 46 -10.45 3.04 23.27
C MET A 46 -11.24 4.03 24.12
N ASN A 47 -11.18 3.87 25.45
CA ASN A 47 -11.69 4.88 26.36
C ASN A 47 -10.85 6.19 26.26
N PRO A 48 -11.42 7.35 26.63
CA PRO A 48 -10.73 8.64 26.47
C PRO A 48 -9.40 8.75 27.22
N GLU A 49 -9.29 8.17 28.42
CA GLU A 49 -8.07 8.24 29.23
C GLU A 49 -6.91 7.45 28.62
N GLU A 50 -7.17 6.22 28.17
CA GLU A 50 -6.19 5.36 27.49
C GLU A 50 -5.72 6.00 26.19
N ARG A 51 -6.66 6.57 25.42
CA ARG A 51 -6.37 7.31 24.19
C ARG A 51 -5.44 8.49 24.48
N GLU A 52 -5.74 9.28 25.50
CA GLU A 52 -4.92 10.43 25.88
C GLU A 52 -3.52 10.01 26.34
N ARG A 53 -3.41 8.93 27.13
CA ARG A 53 -2.10 8.37 27.55
C ARG A 53 -1.25 7.97 26.35
N LEU A 54 -1.84 7.30 25.35
CA LEU A 54 -1.14 6.94 24.11
C LEU A 54 -0.70 8.18 23.32
N LEU A 55 -1.55 9.19 23.21
CA LEU A 55 -1.25 10.43 22.48
C LEU A 55 -0.17 11.27 23.18
N LYS A 56 -0.18 11.33 24.52
CA LYS A 56 0.84 12.02 25.34
C LYS A 56 2.24 11.41 25.17
N GLY A 57 2.33 10.11 24.88
CA GLY A 57 3.60 9.43 24.60
C GLY A 57 4.20 9.71 23.22
N LEU A 58 3.51 10.45 22.34
CA LEU A 58 3.99 10.75 20.99
C LEU A 58 4.66 12.13 20.90
N PRO A 59 5.66 12.30 20.02
CA PRO A 59 6.19 13.62 19.69
C PRO A 59 5.07 14.57 19.22
N PRO A 60 5.11 15.88 19.57
CA PRO A 60 4.01 16.81 19.32
C PRO A 60 3.47 16.80 17.89
N ALA A 61 4.35 16.85 16.88
CA ALA A 61 3.93 16.82 15.47
C ALA A 61 3.21 15.52 15.08
N ARG A 62 3.64 14.37 15.64
CA ARG A 62 2.97 13.07 15.39
C ARG A 62 1.63 12.98 16.10
N ARG A 63 1.53 13.55 17.31
CA ARG A 63 0.29 13.63 18.07
C ARG A 63 -0.77 14.42 17.28
N THR A 64 -0.45 15.65 16.86
CA THR A 64 -1.39 16.49 16.10
C THR A 64 -1.83 15.81 14.81
N ALA A 65 -0.90 15.23 14.04
CA ALA A 65 -1.24 14.51 12.81
C ALA A 65 -2.14 13.28 13.05
N LEU A 66 -1.99 12.62 14.20
CA LEU A 66 -2.80 11.47 14.59
C LEU A 66 -4.19 11.90 15.06
N GLU A 67 -4.28 12.96 15.86
CA GLU A 67 -5.55 13.59 16.28
C GLU A 67 -6.37 14.05 15.07
N ASP A 68 -5.75 14.69 14.09
CA ASP A 68 -6.40 15.11 12.85
C ASP A 68 -6.94 13.93 12.03
N ARG A 69 -6.20 12.82 11.98
CA ARG A 69 -6.65 11.61 11.29
C ARG A 69 -7.80 10.95 12.04
N LEU A 70 -7.74 10.94 13.36
CA LEU A 70 -8.80 10.37 14.20
C LEU A 70 -10.10 11.16 14.04
N ARG A 71 -10.04 12.49 14.11
CA ARG A 71 -11.20 13.36 13.85
C ARG A 71 -11.83 13.08 12.48
N ARG A 72 -11.02 13.07 11.42
CA ARG A 72 -11.52 12.74 10.07
C ARG A 72 -12.14 11.35 10.00
N TYR A 73 -11.57 10.37 10.71
CA TYR A 73 -12.10 9.00 10.76
C TYR A 73 -13.44 8.95 11.51
N GLU A 74 -13.56 9.64 12.64
CA GLU A 74 -14.80 9.75 13.42
C GLU A 74 -15.94 10.30 12.56
N GLU A 75 -15.66 11.34 11.77
CA GLU A 75 -16.58 12.00 10.82
C GLU A 75 -16.96 11.14 9.59
N MET A 76 -16.26 10.03 9.31
CA MET A 76 -16.59 9.20 8.14
C MET A 76 -17.94 8.48 8.30
N PRO A 77 -18.77 8.45 7.24
CA PRO A 77 -19.98 7.63 7.21
C PRO A 77 -19.69 6.13 7.46
N PRO A 78 -20.59 5.38 8.09
CA PRO A 78 -20.39 3.94 8.36
C PRO A 78 -20.02 3.12 7.11
N ALA A 79 -20.65 3.40 5.96
CA ALA A 79 -20.33 2.72 4.70
C ALA A 79 -18.89 2.97 4.22
N ALA A 80 -18.34 4.16 4.49
CA ALA A 80 -16.96 4.48 4.15
C ALA A 80 -15.96 3.77 5.08
N LYS A 81 -16.28 3.69 6.38
CA LYS A 81 -15.51 2.91 7.37
C LYS A 81 -15.46 1.44 6.99
N GLU A 82 -16.61 0.87 6.60
CA GLU A 82 -16.71 -0.52 6.17
C GLU A 82 -15.91 -0.80 4.88
N ARG A 83 -15.96 0.12 3.90
CA ARG A 83 -15.13 0.00 2.70
C ARG A 83 -13.64 -0.02 3.03
N LEU A 84 -13.20 0.84 3.95
CA LEU A 84 -11.81 0.92 4.37
C LEU A 84 -11.35 -0.36 5.09
N ARG A 85 -12.23 -0.97 5.88
CA ARG A 85 -11.99 -2.29 6.48
C ARG A 85 -11.81 -3.38 5.42
N ARG A 86 -12.72 -3.45 4.45
CA ARG A 86 -12.62 -4.43 3.35
C ARG A 86 -11.36 -4.26 2.51
N ASP A 87 -11.05 -3.03 2.09
CA ASP A 87 -9.83 -2.73 1.33
C ASP A 87 -8.55 -3.17 2.09
N TYR A 88 -8.60 -3.17 3.42
CA TYR A 88 -7.50 -3.65 4.25
C TYR A 88 -7.44 -5.17 4.40
N ASP A 89 -8.58 -5.81 4.64
CA ASP A 89 -8.66 -7.27 4.73
C ASP A 89 -8.19 -7.90 3.41
N ASP A 90 -8.59 -7.31 2.29
CA ASP A 90 -8.09 -7.61 0.96
C ASP A 90 -6.56 -7.48 0.85
N PHE A 91 -6.00 -6.38 1.34
CA PHE A 91 -4.55 -6.16 1.35
C PHE A 91 -3.82 -7.18 2.25
N GLN A 92 -4.39 -7.55 3.41
CA GLN A 92 -3.80 -8.56 4.30
C GLN A 92 -3.86 -9.96 3.71
N SER A 93 -4.86 -10.25 2.87
CA SER A 93 -4.96 -11.53 2.18
C SER A 93 -3.87 -11.75 1.11
N LEU A 94 -3.17 -10.68 0.71
CA LEU A 94 -2.05 -10.75 -0.22
C LEU A 94 -0.82 -11.43 0.39
N THR A 95 -0.04 -12.12 -0.45
CA THR A 95 1.28 -12.65 -0.05
C THR A 95 2.22 -11.50 0.34
N PRO A 96 3.24 -11.75 1.18
CA PRO A 96 4.18 -10.72 1.61
C PRO A 96 4.83 -9.92 0.47
N GLU A 97 5.12 -10.60 -0.65
CA GLU A 97 5.70 -10.02 -1.85
C GLU A 97 4.73 -9.05 -2.54
N LYS A 98 3.47 -9.47 -2.73
CA LYS A 98 2.42 -8.62 -3.29
C LYS A 98 2.09 -7.44 -2.38
N GLN A 99 2.12 -7.64 -1.06
CA GLN A 99 1.96 -6.53 -0.12
C GLN A 99 3.10 -5.50 -0.26
N ASP A 100 4.33 -5.94 -0.46
CA ASP A 100 5.48 -5.05 -0.65
C ASP A 100 5.38 -4.27 -1.96
N GLU A 101 4.98 -4.93 -3.04
CA GLU A 101 4.68 -4.30 -4.31
C GLU A 101 3.58 -3.23 -4.18
N ALA A 102 2.46 -3.58 -3.56
CA ALA A 102 1.37 -2.64 -3.30
C ALA A 102 1.84 -1.44 -2.46
N ARG A 103 2.66 -1.66 -1.42
CA ARG A 103 3.24 -0.56 -0.62
C ARG A 103 4.09 0.38 -1.46
N LYS A 104 4.93 -0.15 -2.36
CA LYS A 104 5.74 0.66 -3.29
C LYS A 104 4.88 1.47 -4.25
N LEU A 105 3.81 0.87 -4.77
CA LEU A 105 2.87 1.55 -5.67
C LEU A 105 2.08 2.66 -4.95
N PHE A 106 1.60 2.40 -3.73
CA PHE A 106 0.96 3.43 -2.91
C PHE A 106 1.92 4.56 -2.53
N HIS A 107 3.18 4.24 -2.27
CA HIS A 107 4.20 5.26 -2.04
C HIS A 107 4.38 6.14 -3.27
N ARG A 108 4.55 5.56 -4.46
CA ARG A 108 4.62 6.31 -5.73
C ARG A 108 3.39 7.19 -5.94
N LEU A 109 2.19 6.65 -5.76
CA LEU A 109 0.95 7.41 -5.84
C LEU A 109 0.91 8.58 -4.83
N SER A 110 1.49 8.41 -3.63
CA SER A 110 1.53 9.45 -2.60
C SER A 110 2.45 10.63 -2.95
N GLN A 111 3.43 10.44 -3.84
CA GLN A 111 4.32 11.50 -4.33
C GLN A 111 3.68 12.33 -5.44
N VAL A 112 2.60 11.85 -6.07
CA VAL A 112 1.86 12.60 -7.08
C VAL A 112 1.15 13.80 -6.42
N PRO A 113 1.19 15.00 -7.05
CA PRO A 113 0.44 16.17 -6.57
C PRO A 113 -1.03 15.85 -6.31
N GLU A 114 -1.63 16.43 -5.27
CA GLU A 114 -2.96 16.03 -4.79
C GLU A 114 -4.05 16.09 -5.87
N GLU A 115 -4.05 17.12 -6.71
CA GLU A 115 -5.01 17.24 -7.81
C GLU A 115 -4.89 16.08 -8.79
N ARG A 116 -3.67 15.80 -9.26
CA ARG A 116 -3.41 14.71 -10.20
C ARG A 116 -3.65 13.34 -9.57
N ARG A 117 -3.34 13.19 -8.28
CA ARG A 117 -3.62 12.00 -7.49
C ARG A 117 -5.12 11.69 -7.42
N ARG A 118 -5.99 12.71 -7.43
CA ARG A 118 -7.45 12.50 -7.50
C ARG A 118 -7.87 11.87 -8.83
N ASP A 119 -7.27 12.30 -9.94
CA ASP A 119 -7.52 11.71 -11.26
C ASP A 119 -7.14 10.24 -11.29
N LEU A 120 -5.94 9.92 -10.82
CA LEU A 120 -5.44 8.54 -10.74
C LEU A 120 -6.34 7.67 -9.84
N ARG A 121 -6.75 8.16 -8.67
CA ARG A 121 -7.67 7.44 -7.78
C ARG A 121 -9.01 7.13 -8.45
N ARG A 122 -9.57 8.08 -9.21
CA ARG A 122 -10.82 7.85 -9.95
C ARG A 122 -10.64 6.77 -11.02
N GLU A 123 -9.52 6.80 -11.73
CA GLU A 123 -9.25 5.79 -12.77
C GLU A 123 -9.00 4.40 -12.17
N ILE A 124 -8.27 4.29 -11.05
CA ILE A 124 -8.08 3.01 -10.33
C ILE A 124 -9.44 2.41 -9.96
N ILE A 125 -10.33 3.21 -9.37
CA ILE A 125 -11.68 2.74 -9.00
C ILE A 125 -12.44 2.27 -10.24
N ARG A 126 -12.37 3.04 -11.33
CA ARG A 126 -13.02 2.69 -12.59
C ARG A 126 -12.50 1.37 -13.14
N LEU A 127 -11.18 1.19 -13.25
CA LEU A 127 -10.52 -0.01 -13.77
C LEU A 127 -10.78 -1.25 -12.92
N ARG A 128 -10.77 -1.12 -11.58
CA ARG A 128 -11.12 -2.22 -10.68
C ARG A 128 -12.56 -2.68 -10.90
N ASN A 129 -13.50 -1.75 -11.05
CA ASN A 129 -14.90 -2.06 -11.28
C ASN A 129 -15.22 -2.58 -12.70
N MET A 130 -14.27 -2.56 -13.64
CA MET A 130 -14.44 -3.16 -14.97
C MET A 130 -14.18 -4.67 -14.95
N ARG A 131 -14.87 -5.39 -15.84
CA ARG A 131 -14.48 -6.76 -16.22
C ARG A 131 -13.08 -6.76 -16.86
N PRO A 132 -12.29 -7.85 -16.72
CA PRO A 132 -10.91 -7.92 -17.22
C PRO A 132 -10.77 -7.49 -18.68
N GLU A 133 -11.64 -7.98 -19.57
CA GLU A 133 -11.53 -7.70 -21.01
C GLU A 133 -11.75 -6.22 -21.33
N ARG A 134 -12.67 -5.57 -20.60
CA ARG A 134 -12.92 -4.12 -20.77
C ARG A 134 -11.81 -3.27 -20.17
N ARG A 135 -11.20 -3.74 -19.10
CA ARG A 135 -10.04 -3.09 -18.47
C ARG A 135 -8.85 -3.11 -19.43
N ASP A 136 -8.56 -4.25 -20.05
CA ASP A 136 -7.47 -4.37 -21.02
C ASP A 136 -7.71 -3.49 -22.24
N ALA A 137 -8.94 -3.49 -22.78
CA ALA A 137 -9.32 -2.60 -23.87
C ALA A 137 -9.16 -1.11 -23.49
N ARG A 138 -9.52 -0.72 -22.25
CA ARG A 138 -9.34 0.64 -21.75
C ARG A 138 -7.86 0.99 -21.65
N MET A 139 -7.03 0.15 -21.04
CA MET A 139 -5.60 0.40 -20.86
C MET A 139 -4.81 0.37 -22.17
N GLY A 140 -5.29 -0.38 -23.17
CA GLY A 140 -4.71 -0.43 -24.52
C GLY A 140 -5.12 0.73 -25.44
N SER A 141 -6.12 1.54 -25.07
CA SER A 141 -6.62 2.63 -25.91
C SER A 141 -5.64 3.80 -26.04
N ASP A 142 -5.60 4.44 -27.22
CA ASP A 142 -4.77 5.64 -27.44
C ASP A 142 -5.17 6.79 -26.51
N ARG A 143 -6.47 6.89 -26.21
CA ARG A 143 -6.98 7.84 -25.21
C ARG A 143 -6.36 7.64 -23.83
N PHE A 144 -6.18 6.40 -23.38
CA PHE A 144 -5.53 6.13 -22.09
C PHE A 144 -4.05 6.53 -22.12
N ARG A 145 -3.36 6.25 -23.23
CA ARG A 145 -1.95 6.63 -23.44
C ARG A 145 -1.75 8.14 -23.51
N SER A 146 -2.72 8.88 -24.05
CA SER A 146 -2.68 10.35 -24.07
C SER A 146 -3.08 10.99 -22.75
N GLU A 147 -3.97 10.36 -21.97
CA GLU A 147 -4.46 10.90 -20.69
C GLU A 147 -3.48 10.69 -19.53
N PHE A 148 -2.69 9.62 -19.56
CA PHE A 148 -1.78 9.24 -18.47
C PHE A 148 -0.37 9.00 -19.00
N ASN A 149 0.63 9.58 -18.33
CA ASN A 149 2.03 9.36 -18.67
C ASN A 149 2.51 7.95 -18.30
N ASP A 150 3.74 7.59 -18.69
CA ASP A 150 4.27 6.24 -18.52
C ASP A 150 4.30 5.78 -17.05
N ASP A 151 4.75 6.65 -16.14
CA ASP A 151 4.81 6.37 -14.70
C ASP A 151 3.42 6.18 -14.10
N GLU A 152 2.47 7.04 -14.49
CA GLU A 152 1.08 6.94 -14.06
C GLU A 152 0.44 5.65 -14.54
N ARG A 153 0.67 5.26 -15.79
CA ARG A 153 0.15 3.99 -16.34
C ARG A 153 0.71 2.78 -15.59
N GLN A 154 2.00 2.80 -15.20
CA GLN A 154 2.57 1.75 -14.36
C GLN A 154 1.91 1.68 -12.97
N VAL A 155 1.65 2.84 -12.35
CA VAL A 155 0.94 2.88 -11.06
C VAL A 155 -0.49 2.38 -11.19
N LEU A 156 -1.21 2.81 -12.23
CA LEU A 156 -2.59 2.38 -12.50
C LEU A 156 -2.65 0.88 -12.72
N GLN A 157 -1.79 0.34 -13.59
CA GLN A 157 -1.77 -1.09 -13.89
C GLN A 157 -1.37 -1.91 -12.67
N GLY A 158 -0.24 -1.58 -12.03
CA GLY A 158 0.25 -2.32 -10.86
C GLY A 158 -0.76 -2.36 -9.71
N LEU A 159 -1.44 -1.25 -9.41
CA LEU A 159 -2.45 -1.23 -8.34
C LEU A 159 -3.69 -2.05 -8.67
N VAL A 160 -4.08 -2.10 -9.95
CA VAL A 160 -5.24 -2.87 -10.40
C VAL A 160 -4.94 -4.36 -10.47
N ASP A 161 -3.69 -4.73 -10.73
CA ASP A 161 -3.25 -6.13 -10.82
C ASP A 161 -2.93 -6.73 -9.44
N VAL A 162 -2.33 -5.93 -8.55
CA VAL A 162 -1.90 -6.42 -7.22
C VAL A 162 -3.05 -6.50 -6.22
N LEU A 163 -4.01 -5.57 -6.29
CA LEU A 163 -5.13 -5.53 -5.35
C LEU A 163 -6.24 -6.45 -5.84
N PRO A 164 -6.81 -7.31 -4.96
CA PRO A 164 -7.88 -8.18 -5.37
C PRO A 164 -9.10 -7.35 -5.78
N ASN A 165 -9.83 -7.84 -6.78
CA ASN A 165 -11.08 -7.23 -7.19
C ASN A 165 -12.19 -7.75 -6.26
N SER A 166 -12.33 -7.14 -5.09
CA SER A 166 -13.51 -7.34 -4.26
C SER A 166 -14.70 -6.76 -5.02
N ALA A 167 -15.53 -7.65 -5.55
CA ALA A 167 -16.74 -7.27 -6.27
C ALA A 167 -17.52 -6.22 -5.45
N PRO A 168 -18.10 -5.20 -6.10
CA PRO A 168 -18.97 -4.28 -5.39
C PRO A 168 -20.09 -5.07 -4.69
N PRO A 169 -20.54 -4.67 -3.49
CA PRO A 169 -21.53 -5.43 -2.74
C PRO A 169 -22.76 -5.71 -3.61
N PRO A 170 -23.33 -6.94 -3.54
CA PRO A 170 -24.53 -7.27 -4.31
C PRO A 170 -25.61 -6.22 -3.97
N GLY A 171 -26.08 -5.49 -4.98
CA GLY A 171 -27.01 -4.36 -4.83
C GLY A 171 -26.50 -3.02 -5.37
N THR A 172 -25.19 -2.90 -5.66
CA THR A 172 -24.66 -1.77 -6.45
C THR A 172 -24.62 -2.13 -7.92
N GLY A 173 -25.81 -2.25 -8.53
CA GLY A 173 -25.91 -2.22 -9.99
C GLY A 173 -25.32 -0.92 -10.56
N PRO A 174 -24.97 -0.86 -11.85
CA PRO A 174 -24.63 0.42 -12.47
C PRO A 174 -25.78 1.38 -12.17
N VAL A 175 -25.47 2.55 -11.61
CA VAL A 175 -26.45 3.64 -11.54
C VAL A 175 -26.84 3.92 -12.99
N SER A 176 -27.99 3.39 -13.41
CA SER A 176 -28.61 3.71 -14.68
C SER A 176 -28.77 5.22 -14.68
N ARG A 177 -27.88 5.91 -15.39
CA ARG A 177 -28.07 7.31 -15.74
C ARG A 177 -29.46 7.37 -16.38
N PRO A 178 -30.41 8.17 -15.87
CA PRO A 178 -31.70 8.30 -16.53
C PRO A 178 -31.42 8.72 -17.98
N ALA A 179 -32.02 7.99 -18.92
CA ALA A 179 -31.93 8.29 -20.33
C ALA A 179 -32.31 9.76 -20.51
N GLN A 180 -31.37 10.59 -20.97
CA GLN A 180 -31.74 11.90 -21.50
C GLN A 180 -32.52 11.60 -22.77
N SER A 181 -33.84 11.79 -22.70
CA SER A 181 -34.72 11.72 -23.86
C SER A 181 -34.14 12.61 -24.96
N PRO A 182 -34.03 12.13 -26.21
CA PRO A 182 -33.65 13.00 -27.30
C PRO A 182 -34.75 14.05 -27.46
N LEU A 183 -34.39 15.32 -27.30
CA LEU A 183 -35.17 16.46 -27.78
C LEU A 183 -35.33 16.29 -29.29
N THR A 184 -36.52 15.87 -29.72
CA THR A 184 -36.97 16.02 -31.10
C THR A 184 -37.16 17.52 -31.37
N HIS A 185 -36.39 18.04 -32.31
CA HIS A 185 -36.68 19.32 -32.97
C HIS A 185 -37.54 19.07 -34.20
#